data_AF-A0A1Z9DRU2-F1
#
_entry.id   AF-A0A1Z9DRU2-F1
#
_cell.length_a   1.000
_cell.length_b   1.000
_cell.length_c   1.000
_cell.angle_alpha   90.00
_cell.angle_beta   90.00
_cell.angle_gamma   90.00
#
_symmetry.space_group_name_H-M   'P 1'
#
loop_
_entity.id
_entity.type
_entity.pdbx_description
1 polymer ?
#
loop_
_entity_poly.entity_id
_entity_poly.type
_entity_poly.pdbx_seq_one_letter_code
_entity_poly.pdbx_strand_id
1 'polypeptide(L)'
;MKIFVYKVVFIMISLFFLFNFTVGYQIRKIEDKIININSAEQINNIKAKLRKEMNSAINKDKIFNEDDKLLINRFIKKIILELELDK
;
A
#
# COMPACT_ATOMS: atom_id res chain seq x y z
N MET A 1 -5.45 -53.89 -9.57
CA MET A 1 -4.36 -52.88 -9.42
C MET A 1 -4.34 -51.81 -10.51
N LYS A 2 -4.47 -52.13 -11.81
CA LYS A 2 -4.41 -51.12 -12.90
C LYS A 2 -5.47 -50.00 -12.80
N ILE A 3 -6.69 -50.33 -12.39
CA ILE A 3 -7.78 -49.35 -12.20
C ILE A 3 -7.47 -48.32 -11.10
N PHE A 4 -6.75 -48.73 -10.05
CA PHE A 4 -6.39 -47.87 -8.93
C PHE A 4 -5.36 -46.84 -9.38
N VAL A 5 -4.33 -47.28 -10.11
CA VAL A 5 -3.32 -46.40 -10.71
C VAL A 5 -3.97 -45.37 -11.63
N TYR A 6 -4.91 -45.78 -12.48
CA TYR A 6 -5.60 -44.86 -13.40
C TYR A 6 -6.39 -43.78 -12.67
N LYS A 7 -7.09 -44.14 -11.59
CA LYS A 7 -7.83 -43.18 -10.75
C LYS A 7 -6.90 -42.18 -10.07
N VAL A 8 -5.77 -42.65 -9.54
CA VAL A 8 -4.79 -41.79 -8.86
C VAL A 8 -4.16 -40.80 -9.84
N VAL A 9 -3.75 -41.26 -11.03
CA VAL A 9 -3.18 -40.39 -12.08
C VAL A 9 -4.20 -39.34 -12.53
N PHE A 10 -5.46 -39.74 -12.71
CA PHE A 10 -6.53 -38.80 -13.07
C PHE A 10 -6.72 -37.72 -12.00
N ILE A 11 -6.79 -38.11 -10.72
CA ILE A 11 -6.92 -37.18 -9.60
C ILE A 11 -5.73 -36.22 -9.50
N MET A 12 -4.50 -36.70 -9.69
CA MET A 12 -3.31 -35.85 -9.67
C MET A 12 -3.33 -34.82 -10.80
N ILE A 13 -3.75 -35.23 -12.01
CA ILE A 13 -3.90 -34.32 -13.15
C ILE A 13 -5.01 -33.29 -12.88
N SER A 14 -6.16 -33.72 -12.36
CA SER A 14 -7.25 -32.80 -12.00
C SER A 14 -6.83 -31.78 -10.94
N LEU A 15 -6.10 -32.21 -9.90
CA LEU A 15 -5.55 -31.31 -8.88
C LEU A 15 -4.55 -30.32 -9.47
N PHE A 16 -3.69 -30.76 -10.38
CA PHE A 16 -2.75 -29.88 -11.07
C PHE A 16 -3.46 -28.79 -11.90
N PHE A 17 -4.52 -29.17 -12.63
CA PHE A 17 -5.33 -28.19 -13.38
C PHE A 17 -6.07 -27.22 -12.46
N LEU A 18 -6.67 -27.72 -11.38
CA LEU A 18 -7.33 -26.88 -10.37
C LEU A 18 -6.37 -25.89 -9.71
N PHE A 19 -5.16 -26.33 -9.38
CA PHE A 19 -4.12 -25.47 -8.81
C PHE A 19 -3.69 -24.38 -9.80
N ASN A 20 -3.43 -24.74 -11.05
CA ASN A 20 -3.08 -23.75 -12.09
C ASN A 20 -4.23 -22.78 -12.37
N PHE A 21 -5.48 -23.24 -12.37
CA PHE A 21 -6.64 -22.38 -12.58
C PHE A 21 -6.82 -21.39 -11.43
N THR A 22 -6.68 -21.85 -10.19
CA THR A 22 -6.86 -21.01 -9.00
C THR A 22 -5.66 -20.08 -8.79
N VAL A 23 -4.45 -20.62 -8.67
CA VAL A 23 -3.24 -19.85 -8.37
C VAL A 23 -2.78 -19.05 -9.58
N GLY A 24 -2.83 -19.62 -10.79
CA GLY A 24 -2.44 -18.92 -12.02
C GLY A 24 -3.32 -17.71 -12.33
N TYR A 25 -4.64 -17.79 -12.07
CA TYR A 25 -5.53 -16.64 -12.21
C TYR A 25 -5.19 -15.52 -11.22
N GLN A 26 -4.90 -15.89 -9.97
CA GLN A 26 -4.53 -14.92 -8.94
C GLN A 26 -3.18 -14.25 -9.23
N ILE A 27 -2.20 -15.00 -9.75
CA ILE A 27 -0.91 -14.46 -10.18
C ILE A 27 -1.09 -13.43 -11.30
N ARG A 28 -1.86 -13.74 -12.35
CA ARG A 28 -2.12 -12.79 -13.45
C ARG A 28 -2.79 -11.51 -12.97
N LYS A 29 -3.75 -11.61 -12.05
CA LYS A 29 -4.42 -10.45 -11.45
C LYS A 29 -3.46 -9.58 -10.63
N ILE A 30 -2.48 -10.19 -9.95
CA ILE A 30 -1.45 -9.48 -9.21
C ILE A 30 -0.47 -8.81 -10.17
N GLU A 31 -0.03 -9.52 -11.21
CA GLU A 31 0.85 -8.99 -12.26
C GLU A 31 0.23 -7.79 -12.96
N ASP A 32 -1.04 -7.88 -13.37
CA ASP A 32 -1.77 -6.76 -13.97
C ASP A 32 -1.87 -5.56 -13.02
N LYS A 33 -2.10 -5.79 -11.71
CA LYS A 33 -2.12 -4.71 -10.72
C LYS A 33 -0.75 -4.06 -10.54
N ILE A 34 0.32 -4.85 -10.49
CA ILE A 34 1.69 -4.35 -10.34
C ILE A 34 2.11 -3.55 -11.58
N ILE A 35 1.82 -4.06 -12.77
CA ILE A 35 2.10 -3.37 -14.04
C ILE A 35 1.30 -2.07 -14.13
N ASN A 36 0.02 -2.09 -13.74
CA ASN A 36 -0.79 -0.89 -13.73
C ASN A 36 -0.26 0.17 -12.77
N ILE A 37 0.23 -0.20 -11.58
CA ILE A 37 0.84 0.75 -10.62
C ILE A 37 2.09 1.42 -11.19
N ASN A 38 2.86 0.70 -12.01
CA ASN A 38 4.05 1.23 -12.70
C ASN A 38 3.71 2.01 -13.98
N SER A 39 2.43 2.20 -14.33
CA SER A 39 2.08 2.96 -15.52
C SER A 39 2.42 4.44 -15.32
N ALA A 40 2.93 5.07 -16.38
CA ALA A 40 3.27 6.50 -16.37
C ALA A 40 2.07 7.38 -15.97
N GLU A 41 0.85 6.92 -16.24
CA GLU A 41 -0.40 7.58 -15.86
C GLU A 41 -0.61 7.58 -14.34
N GLN A 42 -0.37 6.46 -13.65
CA GLN A 42 -0.48 6.42 -12.18
C GLN A 42 0.59 7.28 -11.51
N ILE A 43 1.82 7.29 -12.04
CA ILE A 43 2.90 8.16 -11.54
C ILE A 43 2.50 9.64 -11.70
N ASN A 44 1.95 10.01 -12.87
CA ASN A 44 1.46 11.37 -13.09
C ASN A 44 0.29 11.73 -12.18
N ASN A 45 -0.65 10.80 -11.94
CA ASN A 45 -1.76 10.99 -11.02
C ASN A 45 -1.31 11.15 -9.56
N ILE A 46 -0.32 10.38 -9.12
CA ILE A 46 0.29 10.53 -7.79
C ILE A 46 0.99 11.88 -7.69
N LYS A 47 1.77 12.27 -8.71
CA LYS A 47 2.46 13.57 -8.74
C LYS A 47 1.45 14.73 -8.72
N ALA A 48 0.35 14.62 -9.45
CA ALA A 48 -0.73 15.61 -9.45
C ALA A 48 -1.43 15.70 -8.09
N LYS A 49 -1.74 14.56 -7.45
CA LYS A 49 -2.30 14.52 -6.09
C LYS A 49 -1.36 15.15 -5.07
N LEU A 50 -0.08 14.78 -5.07
CA LEU A 50 0.93 15.36 -4.20
C LEU A 50 1.03 16.87 -4.40
N ARG A 51 1.09 17.34 -5.64
CA ARG A 51 1.14 18.78 -5.94
C ARG A 51 -0.13 19.51 -5.49
N LYS A 52 -1.30 18.88 -5.62
CA LYS A 52 -2.57 19.42 -5.14
C LYS A 52 -2.56 19.56 -3.62
N GLU A 53 -2.17 18.51 -2.89
CA GLU A 53 -2.04 18.54 -1.42
C GLU A 53 -1.02 19.59 -0.96
N MET A 54 0.14 19.69 -1.62
CA MET A 54 1.14 20.72 -1.32
C MET A 54 0.59 22.13 -1.54
N ASN A 55 -0.09 22.38 -2.66
CA ASN A 55 -0.72 23.68 -2.92
C ASN A 55 -1.83 23.98 -1.91
N SER A 56 -2.62 22.98 -1.52
CA SER A 56 -3.64 23.11 -0.47
C SER A 56 -3.03 23.38 0.90
N ALA A 57 -1.85 22.83 1.20
CA ALA A 57 -1.11 23.11 2.43
C ALA A 57 -0.52 24.54 2.45
N ILE A 58 -0.03 25.04 1.31
CA ILE A 58 0.50 26.41 1.19
C ILE A 58 -0.63 27.45 1.28
N ASN A 59 -1.79 27.18 0.68
CA ASN A 59 -2.94 28.09 0.70
C ASN A 59 -3.80 27.98 1.97
N LYS A 60 -3.50 27.04 2.87
CA LYS A 60 -4.15 26.95 4.18
C LYS A 60 -3.48 27.92 5.14
N ASP A 61 -4.26 28.85 5.69
CA ASP A 61 -3.80 29.76 6.76
C ASP A 61 -3.26 29.03 7.99
N LYS A 62 -3.68 27.77 8.21
CA LYS A 62 -3.21 26.91 9.28
C LYS A 62 -2.76 25.57 8.71
N ILE A 63 -1.46 25.32 8.78
CA ILE A 63 -0.81 24.06 8.37
C ILE A 63 -1.27 22.89 9.25
N PHE A 64 -1.52 23.15 10.53
CA PHE A 64 -2.01 22.18 11.50
C PHE A 64 -3.45 22.51 11.92
N ASN A 65 -4.28 21.46 11.98
CA ASN A 65 -5.49 21.36 12.79
C ASN A 65 -5.20 21.71 14.27
N GLU A 66 -6.22 22.22 14.97
CA GLU A 66 -6.07 22.72 16.35
C GLU A 66 -5.57 21.64 17.32
N ASP A 67 -6.02 20.39 17.15
CA ASP A 67 -5.58 19.27 17.99
C ASP A 67 -4.09 18.94 17.78
N ASP A 68 -3.63 18.85 16.53
CA ASP A 68 -2.23 18.57 16.22
C ASP A 68 -1.33 19.74 16.61
N LYS A 69 -1.83 20.98 16.49
CA LYS A 69 -1.15 22.17 16.98
C LYS A 69 -0.93 22.11 18.50
N LEU A 70 -1.94 21.69 19.26
CA LEU A 70 -1.83 21.48 20.70
C LEU A 70 -0.83 20.40 21.05
N LEU A 71 -0.86 19.27 20.33
CA LEU A 71 0.05 18.15 20.53
C LEU A 71 1.52 18.53 20.23
N ILE A 72 1.77 19.15 19.07
CA ILE A 72 3.10 19.60 18.67
C ILE A 72 3.64 20.64 19.65
N ASN A 73 2.82 21.59 20.09
CA ASN A 73 3.23 22.59 21.08
C ASN A 73 3.63 21.93 22.42
N ARG A 74 2.86 20.95 22.90
CA ARG A 74 3.21 20.19 24.12
C ARG A 74 4.53 19.41 23.93
N PHE A 75 4.72 18.81 22.76
CA PHE A 75 5.93 18.06 22.44
C PHE A 75 7.18 18.96 22.38
N ILE A 76 7.10 20.09 21.67
CA ILE A 76 8.18 21.08 21.60
C ILE A 76 8.51 21.63 22.99
N LYS A 77 7.50 21.99 23.80
CA LYS A 77 7.72 22.44 25.19
C LYS A 77 8.43 21.40 26.03
N LYS A 78 8.07 20.12 25.87
CA LYS A 78 8.74 19.02 26.58
C LYS A 78 10.20 18.90 26.18
N ILE A 79 10.51 19.00 24.88
CA ILE A 79 11.89 18.98 24.39
C ILE A 79 12.70 20.17 24.95
N ILE A 80 12.13 21.38 24.95
CA ILE A 80 12.80 22.58 25.48
C ILE A 80 13.13 22.40 26.96
N LEU A 81 12.19 21.88 27.76
CA LEU A 81 12.39 21.57 29.16
C LEU A 81 13.47 20.50 29.38
N GLU A 82 13.47 19.43 28.58
CA GLU A 82 14.47 18.36 28.66
C GLU A 82 15.88 18.82 28.26
N LEU A 83 15.98 19.79 27.35
CA LEU A 83 17.25 20.34 26.87
C LEU A 83 17.76 21.54 27.70
N GLU A 84 17.04 21.94 28.76
CA GLU A 84 17.34 23.14 29.58
C GLU A 84 17.58 24.42 28.75
N LEU A 85 16.91 24.55 27.60
CA LEU A 85 17.05 25.69 26.69
C LEU A 85 16.33 26.96 27.20
N ASP A 86 15.58 26.84 28.29
CA ASP A 86 14.79 27.91 28.93
C ASP A 86 15.58 28.58 30.09
N LYS A 87 16.84 28.95 29.83
CA LYS A 87 17.71 29.70 30.77
C LYS A 87 17.71 31.19 30.48
#